data_AF-A0A5S6QF64-F1
#
_entry.id   AF-A0A5S6QF64-F1
#
_cell.length_a   1.000
_cell.length_b   1.000
_cell.length_c   1.000
_cell.angle_alpha   90.00
_cell.angle_beta   90.00
_cell.angle_gamma   90.00
#
_symmetry.space_group_name_H-M   'P 1'
#
loop_
_entity.id
_entity.type
_entity.pdbx_description
1 polymer ?
#
loop_
_entity_poly.entity_id
_entity_poly.type
_entity_poly.pdbx_seq_one_letter_code
_entity_poly.pdbx_strand_id
1 'polypeptide(L)'
;MNTNKPSGRAVKVNAEMNEDVKPIRRGRGRGRQAADGERGHTLSPEMQQHKNLGREVKSLQKLSAALERSKRLFADQMGASKDRLRAAYVEITTSLDDRRRSLEEELEKCEQQGEEFLTSRSNKINELKVLSNKAETLSDEALAQLREDLRKLELEQRMESRLATGIRFEWEPDELLHLTKSFGNVPPLFGNHPKILPTSAEQMNGSSHESKSTKVNEICLGGIAMQSDTLDAKQLLDLTRHIQLTLRMHGIPDDILPKVSGEHGVMPTRRTRGAATAGPARGRRGRGGSTPGRNSRLT
;
A
#
# COMPACT_ATOMS: atom_id res chain seq x y z
N MET A 1 -61.51 9.40 7.14
CA MET A 1 -61.14 8.95 5.78
C MET A 1 -60.25 7.73 5.89
N ASN A 2 -60.73 6.62 5.34
CA ASN A 2 -60.12 5.33 4.99
C ASN A 2 -58.59 5.20 5.12
N THR A 3 -58.07 4.33 6.01
CA THR A 3 -57.74 2.89 5.84
C THR A 3 -56.51 2.56 4.97
N ASN A 4 -55.47 2.09 5.65
CA ASN A 4 -54.75 0.82 5.44
C ASN A 4 -54.17 0.40 4.07
N LYS A 5 -52.88 0.06 4.18
CA LYS A 5 -52.16 -1.11 3.63
C LYS A 5 -51.33 -0.97 2.33
N PRO A 6 -50.29 -1.82 2.20
CA PRO A 6 -48.98 -1.49 1.63
C PRO A 6 -48.74 -2.12 0.26
N SER A 7 -47.70 -1.68 -0.44
CA SER A 7 -47.21 -2.36 -1.64
C SER A 7 -45.88 -3.04 -1.35
N GLY A 8 -45.94 -4.35 -1.09
CA GLY A 8 -44.83 -5.26 -1.25
C GLY A 8 -44.89 -5.92 -2.63
N ARG A 9 -43.75 -6.04 -3.31
CA ARG A 9 -43.55 -6.97 -4.43
C ARG A 9 -42.04 -7.25 -4.53
N ALA A 10 -41.57 -8.31 -3.88
CA ALA A 10 -41.52 -9.69 -4.37
C ALA A 10 -40.33 -9.94 -5.31
N VAL A 11 -39.31 -10.57 -4.72
CA VAL A 11 -38.30 -11.42 -5.36
C VAL A 11 -39.00 -12.45 -6.25
N LYS A 12 -38.54 -12.60 -7.50
CA LYS A 12 -38.74 -13.82 -8.29
C LYS A 12 -37.43 -14.21 -8.96
N VAL A 13 -36.98 -15.39 -8.55
CA VAL A 13 -35.95 -16.24 -9.12
C VAL A 13 -36.48 -17.00 -10.35
N ASN A 14 -35.54 -17.27 -11.27
CA ASN A 14 -35.45 -18.37 -12.25
C ASN A 14 -36.38 -18.40 -13.48
N ALA A 15 -35.76 -18.47 -14.67
CA ALA A 15 -35.93 -19.58 -15.61
C ALA A 15 -34.85 -19.55 -16.71
N GLU A 16 -34.12 -20.65 -16.83
CA GLU A 16 -33.31 -21.03 -17.98
C GLU A 16 -34.13 -21.01 -19.27
N MET A 17 -33.53 -20.58 -20.38
CA MET A 17 -33.81 -21.16 -21.71
C MET A 17 -32.51 -21.35 -22.47
N ASN A 18 -32.18 -22.63 -22.62
CA ASN A 18 -31.20 -23.23 -23.51
C ASN A 18 -31.89 -23.53 -24.87
N GLU A 19 -31.11 -23.91 -25.88
CA GLU A 19 -31.49 -24.22 -27.29
C GLU A 19 -31.62 -22.96 -28.18
N ASP A 20 -31.07 -22.85 -29.39
CA ASP A 20 -30.90 -23.89 -30.41
C ASP A 20 -29.92 -23.37 -31.50
N VAL A 21 -28.68 -23.89 -31.53
CA VAL A 21 -27.72 -23.65 -32.63
C VAL A 21 -27.93 -24.74 -33.68
N LYS A 22 -28.63 -24.41 -34.78
CA LYS A 22 -28.73 -25.31 -35.94
C LYS A 22 -27.44 -25.31 -36.77
N PRO A 23 -26.88 -26.49 -37.10
CA PRO A 23 -25.73 -26.60 -37.99
C PRO A 23 -26.16 -26.70 -39.46
N ILE A 24 -25.64 -25.83 -40.32
CA ILE A 24 -25.78 -25.99 -41.78
C ILE A 24 -24.63 -26.90 -42.28
N ARG A 25 -24.99 -28.09 -42.75
CA ARG A 25 -24.08 -28.99 -43.48
C ARG A 25 -24.63 -29.32 -44.87
N ARG A 26 -23.73 -29.09 -45.85
CA ARG A 26 -23.45 -29.85 -47.09
C ARG A 26 -24.34 -29.62 -48.32
N GLY A 27 -23.72 -28.96 -49.31
CA GLY A 27 -23.89 -29.23 -50.73
C GLY A 27 -22.53 -29.57 -51.35
N ARG A 28 -22.42 -30.77 -51.91
CA ARG A 28 -21.21 -31.42 -52.44
C ARG A 28 -21.22 -31.25 -53.97
N GLY A 29 -20.31 -30.47 -54.52
CA GLY A 29 -20.11 -30.33 -55.97
C GLY A 29 -18.68 -30.68 -56.35
N ARG A 30 -18.46 -31.89 -56.87
CA ARG A 30 -17.19 -32.33 -57.46
C ARG A 30 -17.06 -31.70 -58.85
N GLY A 31 -15.97 -30.97 -59.07
CA GLY A 31 -15.46 -30.65 -60.40
C GLY A 31 -13.94 -30.80 -60.38
N ARG A 32 -13.45 -31.92 -60.90
CA ARG A 32 -12.02 -32.12 -61.22
C ARG A 32 -11.76 -31.42 -62.55
N GLN A 33 -10.80 -30.52 -62.59
CA GLN A 33 -9.96 -30.31 -63.77
C GLN A 33 -8.50 -30.30 -63.30
N ALA A 34 -7.69 -31.02 -64.05
CA ALA A 34 -6.30 -31.31 -63.80
C ALA A 34 -5.43 -30.50 -64.76
N ALA A 35 -4.15 -30.35 -64.37
CA ALA A 35 -3.03 -29.79 -65.12
C ALA A 35 -3.13 -28.26 -65.32
N ASP A 36 -2.10 -27.46 -65.08
CA ASP A 36 -0.71 -27.68 -65.47
C ASP A 36 0.29 -27.29 -64.37
N GLY A 37 1.39 -28.02 -64.37
CA GLY A 37 2.54 -27.74 -63.52
C GLY A 37 3.30 -26.52 -64.02
N GLU A 38 3.65 -25.64 -63.10
CA GLU A 38 4.75 -24.70 -63.29
C GLU A 38 5.61 -24.68 -62.04
N ARG A 39 6.79 -25.31 -62.21
CA ARG A 39 8.09 -24.88 -61.70
C ARG A 39 8.15 -24.53 -60.22
N GLY A 40 8.71 -25.47 -59.46
CA GLY A 40 9.47 -25.15 -58.26
C GLY A 40 10.62 -24.21 -58.61
N HIS A 41 10.33 -22.91 -58.63
CA HIS A 41 11.35 -21.87 -58.54
C HIS A 41 11.89 -21.94 -57.12
N THR A 42 13.06 -22.57 -56.97
CA THR A 42 13.96 -22.26 -55.86
C THR A 42 14.17 -20.75 -55.91
N LEU A 43 13.46 -20.02 -55.04
CA LEU A 43 13.62 -18.58 -54.92
C LEU A 43 15.09 -18.31 -54.66
N SER A 44 15.71 -17.44 -55.47
CA SER A 44 17.07 -17.01 -55.23
C SER A 44 17.19 -16.55 -53.77
N PRO A 45 18.30 -16.86 -53.07
CA PRO A 45 18.48 -16.55 -51.65
C PRO A 45 18.08 -15.12 -51.27
N GLU A 46 18.34 -14.15 -52.16
CA GLU A 46 17.97 -12.73 -52.02
C GLU A 46 16.46 -12.48 -52.01
N MET A 47 15.68 -13.13 -52.87
CA MET A 47 14.21 -13.00 -52.90
C MET A 47 13.58 -13.62 -51.64
N GLN A 48 14.18 -14.68 -51.09
CA GLN A 48 13.76 -15.29 -49.84
C GLN A 48 14.05 -14.35 -48.66
N GLN A 49 15.23 -13.71 -48.63
CA GLN A 49 15.62 -12.72 -47.63
C GLN A 49 14.70 -11.48 -47.66
N HIS A 50 14.39 -10.92 -48.83
CA HIS A 50 13.46 -9.80 -48.96
C HIS A 50 12.04 -10.16 -48.48
N LYS A 51 11.56 -11.37 -48.76
CA LYS A 51 10.27 -11.85 -48.25
C LYS A 51 10.27 -12.02 -46.73
N ASN A 52 11.37 -12.48 -46.14
CA ASN A 52 11.51 -12.61 -44.69
C ASN A 52 11.56 -11.23 -44.00
N LEU A 53 12.33 -10.29 -44.53
CA LEU A 53 12.35 -8.89 -44.08
C LEU A 53 10.96 -8.25 -44.16
N GLY A 54 10.22 -8.47 -45.27
CA GLY A 54 8.85 -7.98 -45.40
C GLY A 54 7.87 -8.56 -44.36
N ARG A 55 8.10 -9.79 -43.87
CA ARG A 55 7.34 -10.37 -42.75
C ARG A 55 7.76 -9.76 -41.42
N GLU A 56 9.06 -9.57 -41.19
CA GLU A 56 9.60 -8.95 -39.97
C GLU A 56 9.13 -7.50 -39.81
N VAL A 57 9.12 -6.70 -40.88
CA VAL A 57 8.58 -5.33 -40.87
C VAL A 57 7.10 -5.32 -40.49
N LYS A 58 6.29 -6.24 -41.03
CA LYS A 58 4.87 -6.37 -40.64
C LYS A 58 4.73 -6.78 -39.17
N SER A 59 5.63 -7.62 -38.65
CA SER A 59 5.66 -7.98 -37.23
C SER A 59 6.01 -6.78 -36.35
N LEU A 60 6.98 -5.94 -36.75
CA LEU A 60 7.32 -4.71 -36.04
C LEU A 60 6.15 -3.71 -36.03
N GLN A 61 5.45 -3.54 -37.16
CA GLN A 61 4.24 -2.71 -37.22
C GLN A 61 3.16 -3.23 -36.26
N LYS A 62 2.96 -4.56 -36.17
CA LYS A 62 2.02 -5.17 -35.22
C LYS A 62 2.46 -4.93 -33.77
N LEU A 63 3.74 -5.07 -33.45
CA LEU A 63 4.30 -4.80 -32.11
C LEU A 63 4.17 -3.31 -31.73
N SER A 64 4.45 -2.40 -32.67
CA SER A 64 4.23 -0.97 -32.48
C SER A 64 2.77 -0.65 -32.18
N ALA A 65 1.83 -1.20 -32.96
CA ALA A 65 0.41 -1.01 -32.72
C ALA A 65 -0.06 -1.63 -31.39
N ALA A 66 0.52 -2.78 -31.00
CA ALA A 66 0.24 -3.40 -29.70
C ALA A 66 0.74 -2.54 -28.53
N LEU A 67 1.96 -1.99 -28.64
CA LEU A 67 2.52 -1.09 -27.64
C LEU A 67 1.67 0.18 -27.47
N GLU A 68 1.22 0.80 -28.57
CA GLU A 68 0.33 1.97 -28.50
C GLU A 68 -1.01 1.65 -27.82
N ARG A 69 -1.57 0.46 -28.06
CA ARG A 69 -2.75 0.00 -27.30
C ARG A 69 -2.44 -0.19 -25.81
N SER A 70 -1.33 -0.84 -25.48
CA SER A 70 -0.91 -1.05 -24.08
C SER A 70 -0.67 0.27 -23.34
N LYS A 71 -0.06 1.28 -23.99
CA LYS A 71 0.13 2.62 -23.41
C LYS A 71 -1.20 3.29 -23.04
N ARG A 72 -2.19 3.23 -23.94
CA ARG A 72 -3.53 3.79 -23.68
C ARG A 72 -4.22 3.06 -22.53
N LEU A 73 -4.26 1.73 -22.56
CA LEU A 73 -4.86 0.94 -21.49
C LEU A 73 -4.18 1.20 -20.14
N PHE A 74 -2.86 1.34 -20.11
CA PHE A 74 -2.13 1.69 -18.90
C PHE A 74 -2.54 3.07 -18.36
N ALA A 75 -2.59 4.09 -19.23
CA ALA A 75 -3.04 5.42 -18.84
C ALA A 75 -4.48 5.40 -18.29
N ASP A 76 -5.38 4.67 -18.95
CA ASP A 76 -6.78 4.51 -18.52
C ASP A 76 -6.86 3.82 -17.15
N GLN A 77 -6.11 2.74 -16.93
CA GLN A 77 -6.07 2.04 -15.64
C GLN A 77 -5.47 2.89 -14.52
N MET A 78 -4.45 3.70 -14.82
CA MET A 78 -3.89 4.65 -13.86
C MET A 78 -4.87 5.77 -13.52
N GLY A 79 -5.63 6.28 -14.51
CA GLY A 79 -6.72 7.21 -14.30
C GLY A 79 -7.80 6.62 -13.39
N ALA A 80 -8.31 5.45 -13.75
CA ALA A 80 -9.31 4.73 -12.96
C ALA A 80 -8.84 4.44 -11.52
N SER A 81 -7.56 4.10 -11.32
CA SER A 81 -7.01 3.87 -9.98
C SER A 81 -6.98 5.14 -9.13
N LYS A 82 -6.66 6.30 -9.72
CA LYS A 82 -6.73 7.60 -9.03
C LYS A 82 -8.17 7.97 -8.67
N ASP A 83 -9.12 7.71 -9.57
CA ASP A 83 -10.52 8.00 -9.31
C ASP A 83 -11.09 7.09 -8.21
N ARG A 84 -10.71 5.80 -8.18
CA ARG A 84 -11.05 4.90 -7.06
C ARG A 84 -10.50 5.39 -5.73
N LEU A 85 -9.25 5.86 -5.68
CA LEU A 85 -8.65 6.42 -4.46
C LEU A 85 -9.45 7.64 -3.97
N ARG A 86 -9.80 8.56 -4.87
CA ARG A 86 -10.60 9.75 -4.54
C ARG A 86 -11.99 9.35 -4.03
N ALA A 87 -12.65 8.42 -4.70
CA ALA A 87 -13.96 7.93 -4.31
C ALA A 87 -13.93 7.30 -2.90
N ALA A 88 -12.96 6.42 -2.63
CA ALA A 88 -12.80 5.80 -1.32
C ALA A 88 -12.53 6.83 -0.21
N TYR A 89 -11.74 7.87 -0.50
CA TYR A 89 -11.51 8.96 0.45
C TYR A 89 -12.80 9.72 0.78
N VAL A 90 -13.59 10.09 -0.24
CA VAL A 90 -14.87 10.79 -0.06
C VAL A 90 -15.84 9.92 0.75
N GLU A 91 -15.93 8.63 0.45
CA GLU A 91 -16.80 7.70 1.16
C GLU A 91 -16.46 7.63 2.66
N ILE A 92 -15.18 7.42 2.99
CA ILE A 92 -14.72 7.32 4.38
C ILE A 92 -14.92 8.63 5.14
N THR A 93 -14.52 9.76 4.54
CA THR A 93 -14.65 11.07 5.20
C THR A 93 -16.11 11.46 5.41
N THR A 94 -16.98 11.17 4.44
CA THR A 94 -18.43 11.38 4.59
C THR A 94 -18.98 10.53 5.74
N SER A 95 -18.61 9.24 5.82
CA SER A 95 -19.06 8.36 6.90
C SER A 95 -18.58 8.83 8.28
N LEU A 96 -17.34 9.31 8.39
CA LEU A 96 -16.81 9.88 9.64
C LEU A 96 -17.53 11.18 10.02
N ASP A 97 -17.83 12.04 9.05
CA ASP A 97 -18.59 13.26 9.28
C ASP A 97 -20.03 12.98 9.72
N ASP A 98 -20.70 12.00 9.12
CA ASP A 98 -22.04 11.56 9.53
C ASP A 98 -22.02 11.03 10.97
N ARG A 99 -21.00 10.24 11.32
CA ARG A 99 -20.83 9.74 12.69
C ARG A 99 -20.57 10.88 13.68
N ARG A 100 -19.74 11.86 13.32
CA ARG A 100 -19.50 13.05 14.13
C ARG A 100 -20.80 13.82 14.39
N ARG A 101 -21.59 14.12 13.34
CA ARG A 101 -22.86 14.84 13.49
C ARG A 101 -23.84 14.08 14.38
N SER A 102 -23.95 12.77 14.20
CA SER A 102 -24.78 11.93 15.08
C SER A 102 -24.35 11.97 16.55
N LEU A 103 -23.05 11.99 16.83
CA LEU A 103 -22.53 12.10 18.20
C LEU A 103 -22.76 13.50 18.79
N GLU A 104 -22.63 14.55 17.98
CA GLU A 104 -22.95 15.93 18.39
C GLU A 104 -24.44 16.06 18.75
N GLU A 105 -25.35 15.48 17.96
CA GLU A 105 -26.80 15.44 18.25
C GLU A 105 -27.10 14.67 19.55
N GLU A 106 -26.43 13.54 19.79
CA GLU A 106 -26.57 12.77 21.03
C GLU A 106 -26.08 13.56 22.26
N LEU A 107 -25.00 14.32 22.13
CA LEU A 107 -24.47 15.18 23.19
C LEU A 107 -25.39 16.36 23.47
N GLU A 108 -25.91 17.04 22.45
CA GLU A 108 -26.87 18.13 22.60
C GLU A 108 -28.15 17.65 23.31
N LYS A 109 -28.66 16.47 22.93
CA LYS A 109 -29.79 15.85 23.62
C LYS A 109 -29.46 15.53 25.09
N CYS A 110 -28.26 15.03 25.37
CA CYS A 110 -27.83 14.76 26.73
C CYS A 110 -27.72 16.06 27.56
N GLU A 111 -27.23 17.14 26.97
CA GLU A 111 -27.17 18.47 27.57
C GLU A 111 -28.58 18.97 27.91
N GLN A 112 -29.48 18.98 26.93
CA GLN A 112 -30.87 19.39 27.13
C GLN A 112 -31.57 18.58 28.23
N GLN A 113 -31.41 17.26 28.22
CA GLN A 113 -31.96 16.39 29.27
C GLN A 113 -31.39 16.71 30.66
N GLY A 114 -30.10 17.01 30.73
CA GLY A 114 -29.45 17.43 31.97
C GLY A 114 -29.98 18.76 32.48
N GLU A 115 -30.12 19.76 31.60
CA GLU A 115 -30.65 21.08 31.94
C GLU A 115 -32.11 21.02 32.39
N GLU A 116 -32.96 20.27 31.67
CA GLU A 116 -34.37 20.07 32.02
C GLU A 116 -34.51 19.41 33.39
N PHE A 117 -33.67 18.40 33.68
CA PHE A 117 -33.63 17.73 34.97
C PHE A 117 -33.23 18.70 36.09
N LEU A 118 -32.13 19.44 35.93
CA LEU A 118 -31.64 20.39 36.93
C LEU A 118 -32.61 21.55 37.15
N THR A 119 -33.28 22.02 36.09
CA THR A 119 -34.32 23.06 36.18
C THR A 119 -35.53 22.56 36.95
N SER A 120 -36.04 21.37 36.60
CA SER A 120 -37.13 20.72 37.33
C SER A 120 -36.78 20.53 38.81
N ARG A 121 -35.52 20.18 39.07
CA ARG A 121 -35.00 20.01 40.42
C ARG A 121 -34.98 21.32 41.22
N SER A 122 -34.47 22.40 40.61
CA SER A 122 -34.46 23.73 41.21
C SER A 122 -35.88 24.20 41.54
N ASN A 123 -36.83 24.01 40.63
CA ASN A 123 -38.24 24.35 40.84
C ASN A 123 -38.82 23.60 42.04
N LYS A 124 -38.60 22.28 42.13
CA LYS A 124 -39.07 21.47 43.27
C LYS A 124 -38.47 21.93 44.59
N ILE A 125 -37.18 22.27 44.63
CA ILE A 125 -36.53 22.81 45.83
C ILE A 125 -37.19 24.13 46.25
N ASN A 126 -37.47 25.02 45.30
CA ASN A 126 -38.10 26.31 45.59
C ASN A 126 -39.55 26.15 46.08
N GLU A 127 -40.33 25.24 45.50
CA GLU A 127 -41.68 24.89 45.98
C GLU A 127 -41.66 24.38 47.43
N LEU A 128 -40.76 23.43 47.74
CA LEU A 128 -40.64 22.89 49.10
C LEU A 128 -40.16 23.95 50.11
N LYS A 129 -39.28 24.88 49.71
CA LYS A 129 -38.90 26.03 50.56
C LYS A 129 -40.11 26.92 50.88
N VAL A 130 -40.94 27.23 49.89
CA VAL A 130 -42.16 28.02 50.09
C VAL A 130 -43.15 27.31 51.01
N LEU A 131 -43.32 25.99 50.86
CA LEU A 131 -44.16 25.18 51.76
C LEU A 131 -43.59 25.10 53.17
N SER A 132 -42.27 24.94 53.31
CA SER A 132 -41.58 24.93 54.61
C SER A 132 -41.78 26.23 55.39
N ASN A 133 -41.81 27.39 54.71
CA ASN A 133 -42.10 28.68 55.34
C ASN A 133 -43.53 28.80 55.88
N LYS A 134 -44.44 27.92 55.45
CA LYS A 134 -45.85 27.88 55.87
C LYS A 134 -46.15 26.69 56.79
N ALA A 135 -45.13 25.97 57.26
CA ALA A 135 -45.27 24.69 57.95
C ALA A 135 -46.23 24.74 59.15
N GLU A 136 -46.24 25.82 59.92
CA GLU A 136 -47.13 26.00 61.07
C GLU A 136 -48.62 26.05 60.72
N THR A 137 -48.94 26.30 59.44
CA THR A 137 -50.32 26.38 58.92
C THR A 137 -50.75 25.13 58.16
N LEU A 138 -49.84 24.17 57.96
CA LEU A 138 -50.12 22.94 57.23
C LEU A 138 -50.81 21.91 58.13
N SER A 139 -51.63 21.03 57.53
CA SER A 139 -52.16 19.85 58.23
C SER A 139 -51.04 18.85 58.53
N ASP A 140 -51.27 17.96 59.50
CA ASP A 140 -50.32 16.90 59.85
C ASP A 140 -49.98 15.99 58.66
N GLU A 141 -50.95 15.70 57.80
CA GLU A 141 -50.77 14.92 56.57
C GLU A 141 -49.87 15.65 55.56
N ALA A 142 -50.10 16.96 55.36
CA ALA A 142 -49.26 17.78 54.48
C ALA A 142 -47.83 17.94 55.03
N LEU A 143 -47.67 18.03 56.36
CA LEU A 143 -46.36 18.03 57.02
C LEU A 143 -45.62 16.70 56.87
N ALA A 144 -46.33 15.57 56.98
CA ALA A 144 -45.76 14.26 56.73
C ALA A 144 -45.26 14.14 55.28
N GLN A 145 -46.05 14.60 54.31
CA GLN A 145 -45.65 14.59 52.90
C GLN A 145 -44.46 15.52 52.62
N LEU A 146 -44.43 16.73 53.19
CA LEU A 146 -43.30 17.65 53.07
C LEU A 146 -42.00 17.03 53.59
N ARG A 147 -42.04 16.33 54.73
CA ARG A 147 -40.88 15.62 55.29
C ARG A 147 -40.41 14.46 54.40
N GLU A 148 -41.35 13.74 53.78
CA GLU A 148 -41.01 12.67 52.84
C GLU A 148 -40.35 13.23 51.57
N ASP A 149 -40.93 14.28 50.98
CA ASP A 149 -40.38 14.95 49.81
C ASP A 149 -38.97 15.49 50.06
N LEU A 150 -38.72 16.09 51.24
CA LEU A 150 -37.38 16.54 51.64
C LEU A 150 -36.38 15.38 51.76
N ARG A 151 -36.75 14.27 52.40
CA ARG A 151 -35.90 13.07 52.49
C ARG A 151 -35.58 12.50 51.11
N LYS A 152 -36.55 12.52 50.17
CA LYS A 152 -36.33 12.11 48.79
C LYS A 152 -35.33 13.01 48.07
N LEU A 153 -35.41 14.34 48.28
CA LEU A 153 -34.42 15.26 47.70
C LEU A 153 -33.00 14.92 48.17
N GLU A 154 -32.81 14.73 49.48
CA GLU A 154 -31.51 14.41 50.07
C GLU A 154 -30.93 13.10 49.53
N LEU A 155 -31.77 12.09 49.32
CA LEU A 155 -31.34 10.80 48.75
C LEU A 155 -30.87 10.94 47.29
N GLU A 156 -31.59 11.73 46.50
CA GLU A 156 -31.32 11.91 45.07
C GLU A 156 -30.13 12.85 44.80
N GLN A 157 -29.71 13.67 45.76
CA GLN A 157 -28.57 14.60 45.64
C GLN A 157 -27.26 13.91 45.20
N ARG A 158 -27.04 12.65 45.59
CA ARG A 158 -25.87 11.88 45.16
C ARG A 158 -25.87 11.60 43.66
N MET A 159 -27.05 11.45 43.04
CA MET A 159 -27.19 11.23 41.60
C MET A 159 -26.93 12.52 40.80
N GLU A 160 -27.33 13.67 41.34
CA GLU A 160 -27.05 14.99 40.75
C GLU A 160 -25.55 15.27 40.65
N SER A 161 -24.79 14.93 41.70
CA SER A 161 -23.34 15.12 41.71
C SER A 161 -22.64 14.30 40.61
N ARG A 162 -23.13 13.09 40.34
CA ARG A 162 -22.67 12.24 39.23
C ARG A 162 -23.10 12.76 37.87
N LEU A 163 -24.28 13.37 37.79
CA LEU A 163 -24.75 14.03 36.57
C LEU A 163 -23.85 15.22 36.22
N ALA A 164 -23.47 16.02 37.23
CA ALA A 164 -22.69 17.25 37.06
C ALA A 164 -21.22 17.03 36.67
N THR A 165 -20.63 15.90 37.05
CA THR A 165 -19.18 15.65 36.89
C THR A 165 -18.85 14.51 35.92
N GLY A 166 -19.86 13.83 35.40
CA GLY A 166 -19.66 12.68 34.53
C GLY A 166 -19.17 13.08 33.15
N ILE A 167 -18.14 12.38 32.66
CA ILE A 167 -17.71 12.46 31.26
C ILE A 167 -18.84 11.93 30.37
N ARG A 168 -19.06 12.58 29.21
CA ARG A 168 -20.16 12.25 28.27
C ARG A 168 -19.68 11.76 26.91
N PHE A 169 -18.42 12.00 26.59
CA PHE A 169 -17.79 11.50 25.37
C PHE A 169 -16.49 10.79 25.73
N GLU A 170 -16.37 9.54 25.31
CA GLU A 170 -15.20 8.71 25.43
C GLU A 170 -14.89 8.12 24.06
N TRP A 171 -13.61 7.99 23.72
CA TRP A 171 -13.19 7.40 22.46
C TRP A 171 -11.86 6.68 22.60
N GLU A 172 -11.67 5.62 21.81
CA GLU A 172 -10.44 4.82 21.79
C GLU A 172 -9.65 5.12 20.50
N PRO A 173 -8.44 5.71 20.60
CA PRO A 173 -7.71 6.20 19.43
C PRO A 173 -6.99 5.12 18.63
N ASP A 174 -6.56 4.03 19.28
CA ASP A 174 -5.52 3.17 18.75
C ASP A 174 -5.94 2.43 17.48
N GLU A 175 -7.14 1.86 17.46
CA GLU A 175 -7.66 1.13 16.31
C GLU A 175 -7.86 2.04 15.09
N LEU A 176 -8.47 3.20 15.29
CA LEU A 176 -8.79 4.13 14.21
C LEU A 176 -7.51 4.76 13.62
N LEU A 177 -6.55 5.09 14.47
CA LEU A 177 -5.24 5.58 14.03
C LEU A 177 -4.46 4.51 13.26
N HIS A 178 -4.53 3.25 13.69
CA HIS A 178 -3.92 2.13 12.97
C HIS A 178 -4.55 1.94 11.58
N LEU A 179 -5.89 1.94 11.48
CA LEU A 179 -6.60 1.86 10.20
C LEU A 179 -6.23 3.03 9.28
N THR A 180 -6.13 4.25 9.82
CA THR A 180 -5.77 5.44 9.04
C THR A 180 -4.36 5.34 8.46
N LYS A 181 -3.38 4.86 9.27
CA LYS A 181 -1.99 4.69 8.82
C LYS A 181 -1.83 3.58 7.78
N SER A 182 -2.69 2.58 7.80
CA SER A 182 -2.65 1.41 6.89
C SER A 182 -3.59 1.55 5.69
N PHE A 183 -4.25 2.70 5.53
CA PHE A 183 -5.22 2.91 4.47
C PHE A 183 -4.56 2.98 3.08
N GLY A 184 -4.93 2.02 2.23
CA GLY A 184 -4.54 1.96 0.82
C GLY A 184 -3.13 1.41 0.58
N ASN A 185 -2.94 0.82 -0.61
CA ASN A 185 -1.64 0.35 -1.07
C ASN A 185 -1.52 0.54 -2.59
N VAL A 186 -0.37 1.01 -3.05
CA VAL A 186 -0.05 1.12 -4.48
C VAL A 186 1.03 0.09 -4.80
N PRO A 187 0.68 -1.04 -5.45
CA PRO A 187 1.65 -2.07 -5.75
C PRO A 187 2.69 -1.56 -6.76
N PRO A 188 3.97 -1.96 -6.61
CA PRO A 188 5.01 -1.58 -7.56
C PRO A 188 4.74 -2.22 -8.93
N LEU A 189 4.95 -1.47 -10.01
CA LEU A 189 4.70 -1.93 -11.38
C LEU A 189 5.64 -3.06 -11.81
N PHE A 190 6.88 -3.05 -11.31
CA PHE A 190 7.91 -4.03 -11.65
C PHE A 190 8.88 -4.16 -10.48
N GLY A 191 9.24 -5.39 -10.10
CA GLY A 191 10.22 -5.65 -9.04
C GLY A 191 11.66 -5.38 -9.47
N ASN A 192 12.12 -6.05 -10.54
CA ASN A 192 13.46 -5.89 -11.15
C ASN A 192 13.31 -5.93 -12.67
N HIS A 193 13.60 -4.83 -13.37
CA HIS A 193 13.42 -4.74 -14.83
C HIS A 193 14.75 -5.02 -15.54
N PRO A 194 14.76 -5.76 -16.67
CA PRO A 194 15.87 -5.71 -17.60
C PRO A 194 15.93 -4.31 -18.23
N LYS A 195 17.07 -3.64 -18.12
CA LYS A 195 17.33 -2.37 -18.83
C LYS A 195 17.14 -2.62 -20.33
N ILE A 196 16.33 -1.80 -21.00
CA ILE A 196 16.20 -1.85 -22.46
C ILE A 196 17.58 -1.51 -23.03
N LEU A 197 18.29 -2.50 -23.56
CA LEU A 197 19.61 -2.31 -24.14
C LEU A 197 19.46 -1.64 -25.51
N PRO A 198 20.22 -0.58 -25.83
CA PRO A 198 20.21 0.01 -27.15
C PRO A 198 20.62 -1.03 -28.21
N THR A 199 19.97 -0.97 -29.36
CA THR A 199 20.20 -1.86 -30.49
C THR A 199 21.58 -1.62 -31.10
N SER A 200 22.37 -2.67 -31.35
CA SER A 200 23.75 -2.59 -31.89
C SER A 200 23.91 -1.87 -33.25
N ALA A 201 22.81 -1.48 -33.91
CA ALA A 201 22.83 -0.65 -35.12
C ALA A 201 23.27 0.81 -34.85
N GLU A 202 23.11 1.33 -33.62
CA GLU A 202 23.62 2.66 -33.23
C GLU A 202 25.14 2.69 -33.10
N GLN A 203 25.83 1.53 -33.03
CA GLN A 203 27.29 1.46 -32.98
C GLN A 203 27.97 1.41 -34.36
N MET A 204 27.22 1.15 -35.44
CA MET A 204 27.78 1.00 -36.79
C MET A 204 27.71 2.28 -37.64
N ASN A 205 26.91 3.28 -37.24
CA ASN A 205 26.88 4.59 -37.89
C ASN A 205 27.59 5.62 -37.02
N GLY A 206 28.92 5.70 -37.21
CA GLY A 206 29.71 6.81 -36.71
C GLY A 206 29.28 8.12 -37.36
N SER A 207 28.57 8.95 -36.61
CA SER A 207 28.56 10.40 -36.82
C SER A 207 28.62 11.06 -35.46
N SER A 208 29.70 11.83 -35.28
CA SER A 208 29.99 12.66 -34.13
C SER A 208 28.75 13.26 -33.48
N HIS A 209 28.35 12.69 -32.34
CA HIS A 209 27.74 13.48 -31.30
C HIS A 209 28.56 13.25 -30.04
N GLU A 210 29.28 14.31 -29.70
CA GLU A 210 29.86 14.61 -28.40
C GLU A 210 29.15 13.83 -27.30
N SER A 211 29.75 12.70 -26.94
CA SER A 211 29.50 12.11 -25.63
C SER A 211 29.99 13.17 -24.66
N LYS A 212 29.08 13.97 -24.12
CA LYS A 212 29.25 14.48 -22.77
C LYS A 212 29.47 13.24 -21.94
N SER A 213 30.75 12.91 -21.74
CA SER A 213 31.22 11.98 -20.75
C SER A 213 30.66 12.51 -19.44
N THR A 214 29.47 12.07 -19.06
CA THR A 214 29.04 12.08 -17.67
C THR A 214 30.16 11.34 -16.96
N LYS A 215 31.00 12.12 -16.30
CA LYS A 215 32.21 11.67 -15.63
C LYS A 215 31.73 10.73 -14.53
N VAL A 216 31.65 9.45 -14.84
CA VAL A 216 31.28 8.41 -13.88
C VAL A 216 32.38 8.44 -12.83
N ASN A 217 32.04 8.92 -11.64
CA ASN A 217 33.00 9.02 -10.57
C ASN A 217 33.17 7.61 -10.00
N GLU A 218 34.34 7.03 -10.23
CA GLU A 218 34.68 5.67 -9.81
C GLU A 218 35.60 5.72 -8.60
N ILE A 219 35.23 4.99 -7.54
CA ILE A 219 36.11 4.73 -6.40
C ILE A 219 36.27 3.22 -6.27
N CYS A 220 37.52 2.76 -6.33
CA CYS A 220 37.88 1.35 -6.16
C CYS A 220 38.27 1.07 -4.71
N LEU A 221 37.57 0.11 -4.09
CA LEU A 221 37.75 -0.30 -2.71
C LEU A 221 38.03 -1.80 -2.66
N GLY A 222 39.29 -2.18 -2.47
CA GLY A 222 39.66 -3.60 -2.31
C GLY A 222 39.24 -4.51 -3.47
N GLY A 223 39.16 -3.97 -4.70
CA GLY A 223 38.72 -4.70 -5.89
C GLY A 223 37.25 -4.51 -6.26
N ILE A 224 36.46 -3.80 -5.46
CA ILE A 224 35.09 -3.41 -5.79
C ILE A 224 35.11 -1.96 -6.28
N ALA A 225 34.79 -1.73 -7.55
CA ALA A 225 34.58 -0.40 -8.11
C ALA A 225 33.13 0.04 -7.86
N MET A 226 32.95 1.17 -7.19
CA MET A 226 31.64 1.83 -7.10
C MET A 226 31.61 2.99 -8.09
N GLN A 227 30.62 2.96 -8.98
CA GLN A 227 30.40 3.97 -10.01
C GLN A 227 29.08 4.68 -9.71
N SER A 228 29.09 6.02 -9.68
CA SER A 228 27.88 6.83 -9.54
C SER A 228 27.82 7.93 -10.58
N ASP A 229 26.64 8.07 -11.18
CA ASP A 229 26.33 9.10 -12.18
C ASP A 229 25.72 10.35 -11.52
N THR A 230 25.44 10.29 -10.21
CA THR A 230 24.74 11.34 -9.45
C THR A 230 25.57 11.97 -8.33
N LEU A 231 26.53 11.22 -7.77
CA LEU A 231 27.35 11.67 -6.64
C LEU A 231 28.75 12.11 -7.10
N ASP A 232 29.21 13.24 -6.57
CA ASP A 232 30.61 13.66 -6.77
C ASP A 232 31.57 12.73 -5.99
N ALA A 233 32.84 12.65 -6.41
CA ALA A 233 33.84 11.75 -5.83
C ALA A 233 33.97 11.93 -4.30
N LYS A 234 33.86 13.16 -3.81
CA LYS A 234 33.86 13.45 -2.37
C LYS A 234 32.62 12.87 -1.66
N GLN A 235 31.44 13.03 -2.26
CA GLN A 235 30.19 12.52 -1.69
C GLN A 235 30.15 10.99 -1.67
N LEU A 236 30.70 10.36 -2.70
CA LEU A 236 30.81 8.90 -2.77
C LEU A 236 31.78 8.35 -1.71
N LEU A 237 32.87 9.07 -1.44
CA LEU A 237 33.81 8.74 -0.36
C LEU A 237 33.17 8.88 1.03
N ASP A 238 32.42 9.96 1.26
CA ASP A 238 31.72 10.20 2.53
C ASP A 238 30.64 9.13 2.79
N LEU A 239 29.88 8.76 1.74
CA LEU A 239 28.92 7.66 1.82
C LEU A 239 29.62 6.33 2.15
N THR A 240 30.76 6.06 1.52
CA THR A 240 31.56 4.86 1.80
C THR A 240 31.99 4.81 3.25
N ARG A 241 32.49 5.93 3.79
CA ARG A 241 32.88 6.04 5.20
C ARG A 241 31.68 5.81 6.14
N HIS A 242 30.52 6.38 5.79
CA HIS A 242 29.30 6.21 6.57
C HIS A 242 28.85 4.75 6.61
N ILE A 243 28.84 4.05 5.47
CA ILE A 243 28.50 2.62 5.40
C ILE A 243 29.47 1.80 6.27
N GLN A 244 30.78 2.06 6.19
CA GLN A 244 31.76 1.36 7.02
C GLN A 244 31.54 1.59 8.52
N LEU A 245 31.24 2.82 8.93
CA LEU A 245 30.88 3.12 10.32
C LEU A 245 29.63 2.35 10.76
N THR A 246 28.59 2.30 9.92
CA THR A 246 27.38 1.54 10.22
C THR A 246 27.67 0.06 10.36
N LEU A 247 28.47 -0.54 9.47
CA LEU A 247 28.84 -1.95 9.56
C LEU A 247 29.69 -2.27 10.81
N ARG A 248 30.58 -1.35 11.21
CA ARG A 248 31.32 -1.44 12.49
C ARG A 248 30.38 -1.45 13.69
N MET A 249 29.39 -0.56 13.70
CA MET A 249 28.38 -0.51 14.76
C MET A 249 27.57 -1.82 14.87
N HIS A 250 27.46 -2.58 13.78
CA HIS A 250 26.80 -3.89 13.74
C HIS A 250 27.76 -5.06 14.00
N GLY A 251 28.99 -4.78 14.46
CA GLY A 251 29.95 -5.80 14.90
C GLY A 251 30.74 -6.48 13.79
N ILE A 252 30.79 -5.91 12.57
CA ILE A 252 31.62 -6.44 11.49
C ILE A 252 33.08 -6.02 11.71
N PRO A 253 34.05 -6.95 11.78
CA PRO A 253 35.45 -6.64 12.03
C PRO A 253 36.12 -5.95 10.83
N ASP A 254 37.00 -4.99 11.13
CA ASP A 254 37.71 -4.14 10.16
C ASP A 254 38.56 -4.90 9.14
N ASP A 255 38.96 -6.13 9.47
CA ASP A 255 39.81 -6.98 8.64
C ASP A 255 39.10 -7.46 7.36
N ILE A 256 37.76 -7.43 7.37
CA ILE A 256 36.90 -7.84 6.26
C ILE A 256 36.38 -6.63 5.48
N LEU A 257 36.50 -5.42 6.04
CA LEU A 257 36.08 -4.20 5.38
C LEU A 257 37.14 -3.72 4.38
N PRO A 258 36.74 -3.25 3.18
CA PRO A 258 37.68 -2.68 2.22
C PRO A 258 38.41 -1.47 2.82
N LYS A 259 39.75 -1.51 2.86
CA LYS A 259 40.55 -0.40 3.40
C LYS A 259 40.44 0.83 2.49
N VAL A 260 39.88 1.92 3.00
CA VAL A 260 39.89 3.24 2.35
C VAL A 260 41.19 3.94 2.78
N SER A 261 42.20 4.00 1.92
CA SER A 261 43.45 4.71 2.23
C SER A 261 43.58 6.02 1.44
N GLY A 262 43.68 7.14 2.14
CA GLY A 262 44.10 8.45 1.60
C GLY A 262 43.02 9.54 1.61
N GLU A 263 43.43 10.78 1.90
CA GLU A 263 42.56 11.97 1.81
C GLU A 263 42.25 12.38 0.37
N HIS A 264 43.04 11.94 -0.61
CA HIS A 264 42.79 12.13 -2.05
C HIS A 264 42.91 10.76 -2.71
N GLY A 265 41.76 10.15 -3.03
CA GLY A 265 41.63 8.76 -3.45
C GLY A 265 42.32 8.41 -4.77
N VAL A 266 43.63 8.24 -4.75
CA VAL A 266 44.40 7.56 -5.81
C VAL A 266 45.55 6.77 -5.17
N MET A 267 45.56 5.45 -5.37
CA MET A 267 46.68 4.55 -5.03
C MET A 267 46.77 3.41 -6.08
N PRO A 268 47.94 2.73 -6.20
CA PRO A 268 48.64 2.55 -7.47
C PRO A 268 48.15 1.38 -8.31
N THR A 269 48.26 1.55 -9.63
CA THR A 269 48.09 0.50 -10.64
C THR A 269 49.10 -0.63 -10.44
N ARG A 270 48.64 -1.77 -9.93
CA ARG A 270 49.45 -2.99 -9.91
C ARG A 270 49.39 -3.67 -11.27
N ARG A 271 50.51 -3.57 -12.00
CA ARG A 271 50.82 -4.34 -13.21
C ARG A 271 50.39 -5.80 -13.08
N THR A 272 49.64 -6.27 -14.07
CA THR A 272 49.42 -7.68 -14.36
C THR A 272 50.78 -8.36 -14.56
N ARG A 273 51.08 -9.35 -13.72
CA ARG A 273 52.17 -10.29 -13.92
C ARG A 273 51.58 -11.69 -13.81
N GLY A 274 51.14 -12.23 -14.93
CA GLY A 274 50.81 -13.64 -15.07
C GLY A 274 52.01 -14.36 -15.69
N ALA A 275 52.55 -15.36 -14.98
CA ALA A 275 53.16 -16.56 -15.55
C ALA A 275 53.66 -17.49 -14.43
N ALA A 276 53.48 -18.80 -14.67
CA ALA A 276 54.11 -19.97 -14.04
C ALA A 276 53.40 -20.67 -12.86
N THR A 277 52.54 -21.64 -13.23
CA THR A 277 52.62 -23.10 -12.91
C THR A 277 53.37 -23.59 -11.66
N ALA A 278 52.66 -24.43 -10.86
CA ALA A 278 53.06 -25.66 -10.13
C ALA A 278 52.29 -25.69 -8.80
N GLY A 279 51.31 -26.57 -8.55
CA GLY A 279 51.42 -28.02 -8.35
C GLY A 279 50.76 -28.36 -6.99
N PRO A 280 49.99 -29.45 -6.83
CA PRO A 280 49.22 -29.71 -5.61
C PRO A 280 49.99 -30.58 -4.61
N ALA A 281 49.88 -30.30 -3.30
CA ALA A 281 50.38 -31.20 -2.26
C ALA A 281 49.49 -31.24 -1.01
N ARG A 282 49.32 -32.47 -0.54
CA ARG A 282 48.47 -33.00 0.53
C ARG A 282 48.93 -32.63 1.94
N GLY A 283 48.00 -32.66 2.90
CA GLY A 283 48.26 -32.94 4.32
C GLY A 283 47.03 -32.64 5.20
N ARG A 284 46.13 -33.59 5.48
CA ARG A 284 46.06 -34.55 6.61
C ARG A 284 45.69 -33.96 8.00
N ARG A 285 44.55 -34.48 8.53
CA ARG A 285 44.20 -34.82 9.95
C ARG A 285 44.05 -33.65 10.95
N GLY A 286 43.16 -33.66 11.95
CA GLY A 286 42.20 -34.61 12.53
C GLY A 286 41.23 -33.83 13.46
N ARG A 287 39.99 -34.27 13.69
CA ARG A 287 39.50 -35.24 14.71
C ARG A 287 39.36 -34.65 16.13
N GLY A 288 38.13 -34.68 16.65
CA GLY A 288 37.72 -34.56 18.06
C GLY A 288 36.77 -33.37 18.25
N GLY A 289 35.55 -33.47 18.77
CA GLY A 289 34.89 -34.50 19.57
C GLY A 289 34.25 -33.84 20.80
N SER A 290 33.01 -34.23 21.12
CA SER A 290 32.32 -34.10 22.43
C SER A 290 31.34 -32.92 22.62
N THR A 291 30.05 -33.29 22.62
CA THR A 291 28.95 -32.74 23.45
C THR A 291 29.13 -33.18 24.92
N PRO A 292 28.18 -33.01 25.87
CA PRO A 292 27.12 -32.00 26.11
C PRO A 292 27.16 -31.44 27.56
N GLY A 293 26.30 -30.48 27.94
CA GLY A 293 25.95 -30.34 29.36
C GLY A 293 25.26 -29.06 29.86
N ARG A 294 23.99 -29.24 30.26
CA ARG A 294 23.32 -28.71 31.48
C ARG A 294 22.93 -27.23 31.64
N ASN A 295 21.60 -27.02 31.65
CA ASN A 295 20.75 -26.54 32.77
C ASN A 295 21.31 -25.60 33.85
N SER A 296 20.63 -24.45 33.99
CA SER A 296 20.07 -23.84 35.24
C SER A 296 19.38 -22.53 34.82
N ARG A 297 18.06 -22.31 34.90
CA ARG A 297 17.15 -22.15 36.06
C ARG A 297 17.65 -21.17 37.12
N LEU A 298 16.70 -20.32 37.57
CA LEU A 298 16.73 -19.32 38.66
C LEU A 298 17.23 -17.95 38.17
N THR A 299 16.56 -16.83 38.41
CA THR A 299 15.45 -16.43 39.30
C THR A 299 14.74 -15.25 38.67
#